data_AF-A0A3C1KXZ5-F1
#
_entry.id   AF-A0A3C1KXZ5-F1
#
_cell.length_a   1.000
_cell.length_b   1.000
_cell.length_c   1.000
_cell.angle_alpha   90.00
_cell.angle_beta   90.00
_cell.angle_gamma   90.00
#
_symmetry.space_group_name_H-M   'P 1'
#
loop_
_entity.id
_entity.type
_entity.pdbx_description
1 polymer ?
#
loop_
_entity_poly.entity_id
_entity_poly.type
_entity_poly.pdbx_seq_one_letter_code
_entity_poly.pdbx_strand_id
1 'polypeptide(L)' 'MTTPNVQLASKSDEEKAPNLHIVERLFQSRQIQLSGQVDEKLARGVISALLALEADDPKAPITIIVNSPGG' A
#
# COMPACT_ATOMS: atom_id res chain seq x y z
N MET A 1 -16.17 17.77 -50.88
CA MET A 1 -16.59 18.81 -49.90
C MET A 1 -17.82 18.31 -49.17
N THR A 2 -17.62 17.76 -47.98
CA THR A 2 -18.72 17.44 -47.05
C THR A 2 -18.11 17.40 -45.65
N THR A 3 -18.31 18.45 -44.86
CA THR A 3 -18.33 18.35 -43.39
C THR A 3 -19.80 18.42 -42.99
N PRO A 4 -20.26 17.58 -42.06
CA PRO A 4 -20.22 17.91 -40.62
C PRO A 4 -19.87 16.65 -39.79
N ASN A 5 -19.71 16.59 -38.47
CA ASN A 5 -20.26 17.39 -37.38
C ASN A 5 -19.42 17.17 -36.11
N VAL A 6 -19.25 18.24 -35.33
CA VAL A 6 -18.78 18.21 -33.95
C VAL A 6 -19.98 17.92 -33.04
N GLN A 7 -19.86 16.92 -32.16
CA GLN A 7 -20.48 16.77 -30.82
C GLN A 7 -20.40 15.30 -30.41
N LEU A 8 -20.21 14.88 -29.16
CA LEU A 8 -20.56 15.47 -27.86
C LEU A 8 -19.87 14.58 -26.80
N ALA A 9 -19.56 15.15 -25.63
CA ALA A 9 -19.51 14.45 -24.34
C ALA A 9 -18.44 13.33 -24.20
N SER A 10 -17.85 13.04 -23.05
CA SER A 10 -17.95 13.50 -21.67
C SER A 10 -16.76 12.84 -20.97
N LYS A 11 -16.20 13.52 -19.98
CA LYS A 11 -15.31 12.93 -18.97
C LYS A 11 -15.89 11.61 -18.47
N SER A 12 -15.22 10.50 -18.74
CA SER A 12 -15.31 9.17 -18.10
C SER A 12 -14.13 8.42 -18.73
N ASP A 13 -13.09 8.01 -18.02
CA ASP A 13 -13.17 6.95 -17.04
C ASP A 13 -12.33 7.27 -15.79
N GLU A 14 -13.06 7.75 -14.78
CA GLU A 14 -12.66 7.75 -13.39
C GLU A 14 -12.77 6.31 -12.86
N GLU A 15 -11.85 5.43 -13.27
CA GLU A 15 -11.98 4.00 -12.95
C GLU A 15 -10.61 3.34 -12.64
N LYS A 16 -9.95 3.80 -11.57
CA LYS A 16 -8.94 2.97 -10.87
C LYS A 16 -8.55 3.47 -9.48
N ALA A 17 -9.51 3.58 -8.56
CA ALA A 17 -9.17 3.70 -7.14
C ALA A 17 -10.09 2.96 -6.14
N PRO A 18 -10.51 1.69 -6.37
CA PRO A 18 -11.12 0.93 -5.28
C PRO A 18 -10.09 0.44 -4.25
N ASN A 19 -8.78 0.49 -4.55
CA ASN A 19 -7.75 -0.11 -3.69
C ASN A 19 -7.01 0.86 -2.75
N LEU A 20 -7.12 2.18 -2.91
CA LEU A 20 -6.37 3.11 -2.05
C LEU A 20 -6.83 3.02 -0.58
N HIS A 21 -8.14 2.95 -0.38
CA HIS A 21 -8.75 2.84 0.95
C HIS A 21 -8.45 1.52 1.69
N ILE A 22 -8.15 0.42 0.99
CA ILE A 22 -7.77 -0.85 1.63
C ILE A 22 -6.32 -0.77 2.13
N VAL A 23 -5.41 -0.23 1.31
CA VAL A 23 -3.99 -0.13 1.63
C VAL A 23 -3.75 0.88 2.75
N GLU A 24 -4.47 2.00 2.75
CA GLU A 24 -4.42 3.01 3.83
C GLU A 24 -4.90 2.44 5.17
N ARG A 25 -5.98 1.64 5.18
CA ARG A 25 -6.48 1.01 6.40
C ARG A 25 -5.53 -0.06 6.96
N LEU A 26 -4.84 -0.78 6.09
CA LEU A 26 -3.78 -1.72 6.50
C LEU A 26 -2.54 -0.99 7.04
N PHE A 27 -2.24 0.21 6.54
CA PHE A 27 -1.15 1.01 7.08
C PHE A 27 -1.53 1.61 8.46
N GLN A 28 -2.79 2.05 8.62
CA GLN A 28 -3.32 2.54 9.90
C GLN A 28 -3.43 1.45 10.97
N SER A 29 -3.54 0.17 10.60
CA SER A 29 -3.62 -0.92 11.58
C SER A 29 -2.29 -1.22 12.29
N ARG A 30 -1.19 -0.53 11.92
CA ARG A 30 0.17 -0.70 12.49
C ARG A 30 0.60 -2.17 12.47
N GLN A 31 0.29 -2.84 11.37
CA GLN A 31 0.50 -4.27 11.20
C GLN A 31 1.57 -4.53 10.13
N ILE A 32 2.60 -5.28 10.47
CA ILE A 32 3.66 -5.70 9.54
C ILE A 32 3.51 -7.20 9.29
N GLN A 33 3.39 -7.58 8.03
CA GLN A 33 3.39 -8.98 7.63
C GLN A 33 4.76 -9.37 7.08
N LEU A 34 5.39 -10.36 7.71
CA LEU A 34 6.64 -10.96 7.28
C LEU A 34 6.32 -12.32 6.66
N SER A 35 6.44 -12.42 5.34
CA SER A 35 6.12 -13.64 4.60
C SER A 35 7.22 -14.00 3.61
N GLY A 36 7.61 -15.27 3.57
CA GLY A 36 8.68 -15.76 2.71
C GLY A 36 10.07 -15.68 3.34
N GLN A 37 11.10 -15.94 2.54
CA GLN A 37 12.49 -16.02 2.96
C GLN A 37 13.01 -14.67 3.51
N VAL A 38 13.73 -14.71 4.63
CA VAL A 38 14.38 -13.53 5.21
C VAL A 38 15.64 -13.20 4.44
N ASP A 39 15.51 -12.31 3.47
CA ASP A 39 16.63 -11.74 2.72
C ASP A 39 16.91 -10.28 3.13
N GLU A 40 18.01 -9.71 2.60
CA GLU A 40 18.41 -8.32 2.90
C GLU A 40 17.32 -7.31 2.53
N LYS A 41 16.60 -7.56 1.43
CA LYS A 41 15.56 -6.66 0.94
C LYS A 41 14.35 -6.65 1.88
N LEU A 42 13.89 -7.82 2.31
CA LEU A 42 12.80 -7.97 3.26
C LEU A 42 13.19 -7.35 4.60
N ALA A 43 14.39 -7.68 5.11
CA ALA A 43 14.88 -7.12 6.37
C ALA A 43 14.92 -5.59 6.35
N ARG A 44 15.48 -5.01 5.27
CA ARG A 44 15.53 -3.54 5.10
C ARG A 44 14.13 -2.93 5.06
N GLY A 45 13.20 -3.56 4.35
CA GLY A 45 11.80 -3.12 4.29
C GLY A 45 11.12 -3.13 5.66
N VAL A 46 11.28 -4.20 6.44
CA VAL A 46 10.71 -4.34 7.78
C VAL A 46 11.30 -3.28 8.74
N ILE A 47 12.63 -3.08 8.71
CA ILE A 47 13.28 -2.06 9.54
C ILE A 47 12.75 -0.66 9.22
N SER A 48 12.62 -0.32 7.93
CA SER A 48 12.06 0.98 7.53
C SER A 48 10.62 1.17 7.99
N ALA A 49 9.78 0.13 7.88
CA ALA A 49 8.40 0.17 8.35
C ALA A 49 8.31 0.36 9.87
N LEU A 50 9.15 -0.34 10.65
CA LEU A 50 9.22 -0.19 12.10
C LEU A 50 9.62 1.24 12.51
N LEU A 51 10.65 1.80 11.87
CA LEU A 51 11.08 3.17 12.14
C LEU A 51 10.00 4.21 11.80
N ALA A 52 9.26 3.99 10.70
CA ALA A 52 8.15 4.87 10.33
C ALA A 52 7.00 4.81 11.34
N LEU A 53 6.65 3.62 11.83
CA LEU A 53 5.59 3.43 12.83
C LEU A 53 5.98 3.99 14.21
N GLU A 54 7.24 3.85 14.61
CA GLU A 54 7.79 4.43 15.84
C GLU A 54 7.78 5.97 15.79
N ALA A 55 8.14 6.54 14.63
CA ALA A 55 8.12 8.00 14.44
C ALA A 55 6.70 8.59 14.46
N ASP A 56 5.70 7.82 14.03
CA ASP A 56 4.30 8.22 14.01
C ASP A 56 3.66 8.17 15.42
N ASP A 57 3.79 7.05 16.13
CA ASP A 57 3.36 6.91 17.53
C ASP A 57 4.26 5.91 18.28
N PRO A 58 5.16 6.36 19.15
CA PRO A 58 6.10 5.49 19.88
C PRO A 58 5.44 4.71 21.03
N LYS A 59 4.19 5.01 21.39
CA LYS A 59 3.46 4.31 22.46
C LYS A 59 2.46 3.30 21.93
N ALA A 60 2.01 3.46 20.68
CA ALA A 60 1.07 2.55 20.08
C ALA A 60 1.74 1.21 19.72
N PRO A 61 1.13 0.06 20.10
CA PRO A 61 1.68 -1.26 19.81
C PRO A 61 1.78 -1.50 18.30
N ILE A 62 2.75 -2.33 17.91
CA ILE A 62 2.96 -2.77 16.53
C ILE A 62 2.74 -4.28 16.49
N THR A 63 1.87 -4.75 15.58
CA THR A 63 1.60 -6.18 15.43
C THR A 63 2.39 -6.74 14.26
N ILE A 64 3.22 -7.75 14.52
CA ILE A 64 4.01 -8.43 13.48
C ILE A 64 3.45 -9.85 13.30
N ILE A 65 2.97 -10.17 12.09
CA ILE A 65 2.56 -11.53 11.71
C ILE A 65 3.71 -12.17 10.94
N VAL A 66 4.24 -13.27 11.48
CA VAL A 66 5.37 -13.99 10.90
C VAL A 66 4.89 -15.29 10.26
N ASN A 67 5.11 -15.42 8.96
CA ASN A 67 4.91 -16.62 8.16
C ASN A 67 6.13 -16.82 7.24
N SER A 68 7.27 -17.13 7.84
CA SER A 68 8.55 -17.26 7.14
C SER A 68 9.16 -18.63 7.42
N PRO A 69 9.74 -19.29 6.39
CA PRO A 69 10.55 -20.49 6.58
C PRO A 69 11.93 -20.19 7.21
N GLY A 70 12.24 -18.91 7.46
CA GLY A 70 13.58 -18.44 7.80
C GLY A 70 14.23 -17.81 6.58
N GLY A 71 15.56 -17.85 6.53
CA GLY A 71 16.35 -17.42 5.37
C GLY A 71 16.34 -18.46 4.26
#